data_AF-A0A8H2JHR9-F1
#
_entry.id   AF-A0A8H2JHR9-F1
#
_cell.length_a   1.000
_cell.length_b   1.000
_cell.length_c   1.000
_cell.angle_alpha   90.00
_cell.angle_beta   90.00
_cell.angle_gamma   90.00
#
_symmetry.space_group_name_H-M   'P 1'
#
loop_
_entity.id
_entity.type
_entity.pdbx_description
1 polymer ?
#
loop_
_entity_poly.entity_id
_entity_poly.type
_entity_poly.pdbx_seq_one_letter_code
_entity_poly.pdbx_strand_id
1 'polypeptide(L)'
;MITTREVIGLLDVFHLTGLCDTDRRLLEMVLAECGATQLLNTGAWPPVSTEPAALDWINTRGLLIGQDADLWLYQVESIGTSWKATCSGPRGELEYLPRSPSWQRAQLVCEQHRRQRRAAYLAAEAALTSGG
;
A
#
# COMPACT_ATOMS: atom_id res chain seq x y z
N MET A 1 18.49 -8.63 -2.17
CA MET A 1 17.05 -8.72 -2.49
C MET A 1 16.38 -7.58 -1.74
N ILE A 2 15.70 -6.68 -2.45
CA ILE A 2 15.01 -5.54 -1.84
C ILE A 2 13.71 -6.02 -1.17
N THR A 3 13.39 -5.46 -0.01
CA THR A 3 12.19 -5.77 0.76
C THR A 3 10.99 -4.95 0.27
N THR A 4 9.76 -5.39 0.57
CA THR A 4 8.55 -4.61 0.26
C THR A 4 8.60 -3.20 0.87
N ARG A 5 9.15 -3.07 2.09
CA ARG A 5 9.31 -1.77 2.77
C ARG A 5 10.22 -0.82 2.00
N GLU A 6 11.34 -1.32 1.49
CA GLU A 6 12.25 -0.53 0.67
C GLU A 6 11.61 -0.16 -0.69
N VAL A 7 10.83 -1.06 -1.30
CA VAL A 7 10.05 -0.76 -2.51
C VAL A 7 9.06 0.38 -2.27
N ILE A 8 8.36 0.37 -1.13
CA ILE A 8 7.44 1.45 -0.73
C ILE A 8 8.20 2.78 -0.57
N GLY A 9 9.37 2.75 0.07
CA GLY A 9 10.22 3.95 0.18
C GLY A 9 10.67 4.49 -1.17
N LEU A 10 11.04 3.63 -2.12
CA LEU A 10 11.36 4.03 -3.49
C LEU A 10 10.15 4.60 -4.23
N LEU A 11 8.95 4.02 -4.06
CA LEU A 11 7.71 4.58 -4.59
C LEU A 11 7.43 5.98 -4.04
N ASP A 12 7.67 6.20 -2.74
CA ASP A 12 7.49 7.51 -2.13
C ASP A 12 8.41 8.55 -2.76
N VAL A 13 9.70 8.24 -2.88
CA VAL A 13 10.66 9.15 -3.50
C VAL A 13 10.34 9.37 -4.98
N PHE A 14 9.94 8.32 -5.72
CA PHE A 14 9.54 8.41 -7.12
C PHE A 14 8.39 9.41 -7.33
N HIS A 15 7.34 9.33 -6.51
CA HIS A 15 6.15 10.19 -6.64
C HIS A 15 6.32 11.59 -6.03
N LEU A 16 7.24 11.78 -5.09
CA LEU A 16 7.47 13.08 -4.43
C LEU A 16 8.53 13.93 -5.12
N THR A 17 9.70 13.37 -5.41
CA THR A 17 10.88 14.13 -5.84
C THR A 17 11.54 13.57 -7.10
N GLY A 18 11.14 12.38 -7.54
CA GLY A 18 11.82 11.62 -8.57
C GLY A 18 13.02 10.84 -8.03
N LEU A 19 13.36 9.76 -8.73
CA LEU A 19 14.51 8.88 -8.43
C LEU A 19 15.67 9.14 -9.39
N CYS A 20 16.89 8.79 -8.95
CA CYS A 20 18.02 8.65 -9.86
C CYS A 20 17.81 7.45 -10.81
N ASP A 21 18.55 7.40 -11.92
CA ASP A 21 18.40 6.36 -12.95
C ASP A 21 18.56 4.93 -12.41
N THR A 22 19.51 4.72 -11.48
CA THR A 22 19.77 3.41 -10.89
C THR A 22 18.59 2.93 -10.06
N ASP A 23 18.09 3.77 -9.14
CA ASP A 23 16.98 3.40 -8.25
C ASP A 23 15.67 3.28 -9.03
N ARG A 24 15.47 4.12 -10.05
CA ARG A 24 14.33 4.02 -10.95
C ARG A 24 14.29 2.68 -11.67
N ARG A 25 15.41 2.24 -12.26
CA ARG A 25 15.49 0.94 -12.93
C ARG A 25 15.27 -0.22 -11.96
N LEU A 26 15.84 -0.12 -10.75
CA LEU A 26 15.62 -1.12 -9.70
C LEU A 26 14.13 -1.23 -9.34
N LEU A 27 13.47 -0.09 -9.12
CA LEU A 27 12.04 -0.04 -8.82
C LEU A 27 11.20 -0.62 -9.96
N GLU A 28 11.44 -0.20 -11.20
CA GLU A 28 10.74 -0.68 -12.40
C GLU A 28 10.85 -2.21 -12.55
N MET A 29 12.06 -2.76 -12.38
CA MET A 29 12.31 -4.21 -12.45
C MET A 29 11.53 -4.98 -11.37
N VAL A 30 11.61 -4.54 -10.12
CA VAL A 30 10.96 -5.21 -8.98
C VAL A 30 9.44 -5.15 -9.09
N LEU A 31 8.90 -4.01 -9.53
CA LEU A 31 7.47 -3.88 -9.79
C LEU A 31 7.05 -4.76 -10.97
N ALA A 32 7.85 -4.89 -12.03
CA ALA A 32 7.56 -5.80 -13.13
C ALA A 32 7.48 -7.26 -12.68
N GLU A 33 8.43 -7.71 -11.85
CA GLU A 33 8.44 -9.07 -11.29
C GLU A 33 7.21 -9.36 -10.43
N CYS A 34 6.71 -8.36 -9.69
CA CYS A 34 5.50 -8.49 -8.88
C CYS A 34 4.20 -8.17 -9.66
N GLY A 35 4.33 -7.79 -10.94
CA GLY A 35 3.26 -7.31 -11.82
C GLY A 35 2.61 -5.99 -11.38
N ALA A 36 3.29 -5.18 -10.57
CA ALA A 36 2.79 -3.97 -9.93
C ALA A 36 3.23 -2.66 -10.62
N THR A 37 3.62 -2.71 -11.91
CA THR A 37 4.12 -1.53 -12.66
C THR A 37 3.10 -0.39 -12.76
N GLN A 38 1.80 -0.69 -12.63
CA GLN A 38 0.74 0.33 -12.59
C GLN A 38 0.90 1.31 -11.41
N LEU A 39 1.67 0.97 -10.37
CA LEU A 39 1.95 1.86 -9.24
C LEU A 39 2.85 3.04 -9.62
N LEU A 40 3.47 3.01 -10.81
CA LEU A 40 4.25 4.13 -11.35
C LEU A 40 3.38 5.20 -12.03
N ASN A 41 2.10 4.91 -12.27
CA ASN A 41 1.18 5.85 -12.92
C ASN A 41 0.90 7.04 -12.00
N THR A 42 0.72 8.23 -12.59
CA THR A 42 0.33 9.44 -11.86
C THR A 42 -0.93 9.20 -11.03
N GLY A 43 -0.89 9.55 -9.75
CA GLY A 43 -2.01 9.39 -8.82
C GLY A 43 -2.25 7.96 -8.31
N ALA A 44 -1.48 6.96 -8.78
CA ALA A 44 -1.62 5.59 -8.30
C ALA A 44 -1.11 5.40 -6.85
N TRP A 45 -0.23 6.29 -6.38
CA TRP A 45 0.41 6.21 -5.07
C TRP A 45 0.33 7.54 -4.32
N PRO A 46 -0.79 7.80 -3.61
CA PRO A 46 -0.95 9.04 -2.86
C PRO A 46 0.13 9.19 -1.78
N PRO A 47 0.62 10.42 -1.55
CA PRO A 47 1.59 10.70 -0.50
C PRO A 47 0.96 10.52 0.88
N VAL A 48 1.74 10.04 1.85
CA VAL A 48 1.33 9.98 3.26
C VAL A 48 2.19 10.92 4.05
N SER A 49 1.61 12.05 4.46
CA SER A 49 2.34 13.15 5.10
C SER A 49 2.57 12.95 6.60
N THR A 50 1.87 12.02 7.27
CA THR A 50 1.82 11.95 8.75
C THR A 50 1.78 10.54 9.35
N GLU A 51 1.94 9.47 8.58
CA GLU A 51 1.88 8.08 9.08
C GLU A 51 3.22 7.35 8.84
N PRO A 52 3.45 6.17 9.46
CA PRO A 52 4.53 5.31 9.04
C PRO A 52 4.52 5.12 7.52
N ALA A 53 5.70 5.19 6.90
CA ALA A 53 5.84 5.08 5.45
C ALA A 53 5.23 3.76 4.90
N ALA A 54 5.23 2.71 5.72
CA ALA A 54 4.65 1.40 5.42
C ALA A 54 3.96 0.82 6.66
N LEU A 55 2.97 -0.04 6.44
CA LEU A 55 2.39 -0.96 7.41
C LEU A 55 3.49 -1.87 7.97
N ASP A 56 3.48 -2.02 9.29
CA ASP A 56 4.31 -3.00 9.98
C ASP A 56 3.58 -4.34 10.01
N TRP A 57 4.15 -5.33 9.32
CA TRP A 57 3.54 -6.64 9.13
C TRP A 57 3.99 -7.64 10.20
N ILE A 58 3.02 -8.27 10.85
CA ILE A 58 3.22 -9.42 11.73
C ILE A 58 2.81 -10.69 10.98
N ASN A 59 3.68 -11.70 10.95
CA ASN A 59 3.37 -13.00 10.36
C ASN A 59 2.90 -13.98 11.45
N THR A 60 1.64 -14.39 11.37
CA THR A 60 1.06 -15.41 12.24
C THR A 60 0.68 -16.63 11.41
N ARG A 61 1.53 -17.66 11.41
CA ARG A 61 1.28 -18.96 10.74
C ARG A 61 0.89 -18.81 9.25
N GLY A 62 1.52 -17.89 8.52
CA GLY A 62 1.26 -17.68 7.10
C GLY A 62 0.15 -16.67 6.79
N LEU A 63 -0.47 -16.09 7.83
CA LEU A 63 -1.30 -14.90 7.75
C LEU A 63 -0.45 -13.67 8.09
N LEU A 64 -0.28 -12.77 7.14
CA LEU A 64 0.38 -11.49 7.36
C LEU A 64 -0.66 -10.46 7.77
N ILE A 65 -0.45 -9.78 8.89
CA ILE A 65 -1.36 -8.76 9.42
C ILE A 65 -0.59 -7.45 9.58
N GLY A 66 -1.07 -6.39 8.94
CA GLY A 66 -0.58 -5.02 9.10
C GLY A 66 -1.67 -4.16 9.73
N GLN A 67 -1.28 -3.16 10.51
CA GLN A 67 -2.20 -2.18 11.09
C GLN A 67 -1.73 -0.76 10.76
N ASP A 68 -2.66 0.13 10.42
CA ASP A 68 -2.37 1.56 10.24
C ASP A 68 -2.67 2.39 11.50
N ALA A 69 -2.34 3.69 11.44
CA ALA A 69 -2.52 4.61 12.55
C ALA A 69 -4.00 4.85 12.92
N ASP A 70 -4.93 4.60 11.99
CA ASP A 70 -6.37 4.74 12.18
C ASP A 70 -7.02 3.42 12.64
N LEU A 71 -6.20 2.46 13.11
CA LEU A 71 -6.60 1.14 13.60
C LEU A 71 -7.21 0.21 12.54
N TRP A 72 -7.03 0.50 11.25
CA TRP A 72 -7.43 -0.44 10.21
C TRP A 72 -6.48 -1.61 10.14
N LEU A 73 -7.05 -2.79 9.98
CA LEU A 73 -6.31 -4.03 9.86
C LEU A 73 -6.29 -4.47 8.40
N TYR A 74 -5.09 -4.75 7.91
CA TYR A 74 -4.84 -5.32 6.58
C TYR A 74 -4.35 -6.74 6.77
N GLN A 75 -4.93 -7.67 6.03
CA GLN A 75 -4.61 -9.09 6.13
C GLN A 75 -4.23 -9.60 4.75
N VAL A 76 -3.14 -10.35 4.67
CA VAL A 76 -2.69 -11.05 3.47
C VAL A 76 -2.53 -12.53 3.78
N GLU A 77 -3.27 -13.37 3.07
CA GLU A 77 -3.28 -14.82 3.24
C GLU A 77 -3.16 -15.53 1.90
N SER A 78 -2.55 -16.73 1.92
CA SER A 78 -2.49 -17.60 0.75
C SER A 78 -3.83 -18.34 0.58
N ILE A 79 -4.37 -18.31 -0.64
CA ILE A 79 -5.55 -19.07 -1.05
C ILE A 79 -5.25 -19.75 -2.39
N GLY A 80 -4.99 -21.06 -2.32
CA GLY A 80 -4.59 -21.87 -3.47
C GLY A 80 -3.28 -21.36 -4.06
N THR A 81 -3.31 -20.94 -5.32
CA THR A 81 -2.15 -20.38 -6.06
C THR A 81 -2.11 -18.85 -6.04
N SER A 82 -2.97 -18.21 -5.25
CA SER A 82 -3.09 -16.75 -5.19
C SER A 82 -3.02 -16.24 -3.76
N TRP A 83 -2.78 -14.94 -3.61
CA TRP A 83 -2.78 -14.24 -2.35
C TRP A 83 -3.99 -13.33 -2.28
N LYS A 84 -4.77 -13.46 -1.21
CA LYS A 84 -5.92 -12.61 -0.92
C LYS A 84 -5.48 -11.52 0.04
N ALA A 85 -5.95 -10.31 -0.22
CA ALA A 85 -5.80 -9.18 0.67
C ALA A 85 -7.19 -8.72 1.15
N THR A 86 -7.34 -8.48 2.44
CA THR A 86 -8.56 -7.91 3.05
C THR A 86 -8.19 -6.74 3.94
N CYS A 87 -9.11 -5.79 4.04
CA CYS A 87 -9.00 -4.63 4.91
C CYS A 87 -10.24 -4.58 5.80
N SER A 88 -10.07 -4.36 7.10
CA SER A 88 -11.18 -4.23 8.05
C SER A 88 -11.00 -3.03 8.96
N GLY A 89 -12.08 -2.28 9.13
CA GLY A 89 -12.08 -1.03 9.87
C GLY A 89 -12.44 -1.18 11.34
N PRO A 90 -12.17 -0.13 12.14
CA PRO A 90 -12.41 -0.16 13.58
C PRO A 90 -13.90 -0.23 13.94
N ARG A 91 -14.82 -0.01 13.00
CA ARG A 91 -16.27 -0.07 13.22
C ARG A 91 -16.90 -1.32 12.60
N GLY A 92 -16.09 -2.29 12.20
CA GLY A 92 -16.53 -3.55 11.61
C GLY A 92 -16.73 -3.51 10.09
N GLU A 93 -16.21 -2.47 9.42
CA GLU A 93 -16.13 -2.44 7.96
C GLU A 93 -15.27 -3.60 7.46
N LEU A 94 -15.65 -4.21 6.33
CA LEU A 94 -14.86 -5.26 5.68
C LEU A 94 -14.83 -5.01 4.18
N GLU A 95 -13.61 -4.92 3.64
CA GLU A 95 -13.33 -4.72 2.22
C GLU A 95 -12.42 -5.83 1.69
N TYR A 96 -12.78 -6.36 0.52
CA TYR A 96 -11.96 -7.33 -0.20
C TYR A 96 -11.12 -6.60 -1.25
N LEU A 97 -9.81 -6.72 -1.15
CA LEU A 97 -8.87 -6.09 -2.07
C LEU A 97 -8.56 -7.05 -3.24
N PRO A 98 -8.06 -6.53 -4.38
CA PRO A 98 -7.69 -7.34 -5.53
C PRO A 98 -6.76 -8.50 -5.19
N ARG A 99 -7.06 -9.69 -5.74
CA ARG A 99 -6.19 -10.86 -5.61
C ARG A 99 -4.83 -10.62 -6.29
N SER A 100 -3.81 -11.26 -5.73
CA SER A 100 -2.42 -11.05 -6.13
C SER A 100 -1.72 -12.38 -6.42
N PRO A 101 -0.84 -12.48 -7.43
CA PRO A 101 -0.02 -13.67 -7.68
C PRO A 101 1.07 -13.91 -6.62
N SER A 102 1.43 -12.90 -5.83
CA SER A 102 2.47 -12.99 -4.80
C SER A 102 2.07 -12.24 -3.54
N TRP A 103 2.68 -12.61 -2.39
CA TRP A 103 2.45 -11.91 -1.13
C TRP A 103 2.98 -10.49 -1.17
N GLN A 104 4.11 -10.24 -1.87
CA GLN A 104 4.66 -8.90 -2.02
C GLN A 104 3.68 -7.97 -2.74
N ARG A 105 3.06 -8.45 -3.84
CA ARG A 105 2.05 -7.66 -4.53
C ARG A 105 0.81 -7.45 -3.66
N ALA A 106 0.39 -8.47 -2.90
CA ALA A 106 -0.74 -8.32 -1.98
C ALA A 106 -0.47 -7.25 -0.91
N GLN A 107 0.74 -7.20 -0.35
CA GLN A 107 1.15 -6.13 0.56
C GLN A 107 1.14 -4.75 -0.11
N LEU A 108 1.68 -4.63 -1.33
CA LEU A 108 1.63 -3.37 -2.10
C LEU A 108 0.19 -2.91 -2.39
N VAL A 109 -0.73 -3.85 -2.64
CA VAL A 109 -2.16 -3.55 -2.80
C VAL A 109 -2.76 -3.02 -1.50
N CYS A 110 -2.44 -3.63 -0.35
CA CYS A 110 -2.86 -3.11 0.95
C CYS A 110 -2.34 -1.69 1.20
N GLU A 111 -1.08 -1.42 0.88
CA GLU A 111 -0.51 -0.08 1.03
C GLU A 111 -1.14 0.94 0.11
N GLN A 112 -1.35 0.59 -1.16
CA GLN A 112 -2.03 1.46 -2.10
C GLN A 112 -3.42 1.84 -1.57
N HIS A 113 -4.18 0.84 -1.10
CA HIS A 113 -5.52 1.06 -0.56
C HIS A 113 -5.49 1.93 0.70
N ARG A 114 -4.59 1.67 1.65
CA ARG A 114 -4.39 2.51 2.85
C ARG A 114 -4.18 3.97 2.47
N ARG A 115 -3.26 4.21 1.54
CA ARG A 115 -2.90 5.56 1.07
C ARG A 115 -4.09 6.27 0.42
N GLN A 116 -4.81 5.57 -0.44
CA GLN A 116 -6.00 6.08 -1.10
C GLN A 116 -7.10 6.44 -0.11
N ARG A 117 -7.35 5.57 0.88
CA ARG A 117 -8.35 5.84 1.90
C ARG A 117 -7.99 7.03 2.78
N ARG A 118 -6.72 7.14 3.20
CA ARG A 118 -6.27 8.29 3.99
C ARG A 118 -6.38 9.59 3.20
N ALA A 119 -5.96 9.59 1.93
CA ALA A 119 -6.09 10.75 1.05
C ALA A 119 -7.56 11.16 0.87
N ALA A 120 -8.47 10.21 0.70
CA ALA A 120 -9.91 10.47 0.59
C ALA A 120 -10.49 11.06 1.89
N TYR A 121 -10.07 10.56 3.05
CA TYR A 121 -10.48 11.10 4.36
C TYR A 121 -10.03 12.55 4.53
N LEU A 122 -8.75 12.85 4.28
CA LEU A 122 -8.21 14.21 4.41
C LEU A 122 -8.87 15.19 3.43
N ALA A 123 -9.18 14.75 2.21
CA ALA A 123 -9.91 15.57 1.24
C ALA A 123 -11.33 15.90 1.71
N ALA A 124 -12.04 14.94 2.32
CA ALA A 124 -13.36 15.17 2.89
C ALA A 124 -13.32 16.12 4.10
N GLU A 125 -12.32 15.98 4.97
CA GLU A 125 -12.11 16.88 6.12
C GLU A 125 -11.80 18.32 5.70
N ALA A 126 -10.93 18.49 4.70
CA ALA A 126 -10.63 19.81 4.12
C ALA A 126 -11.87 20.47 3.49
N ALA A 127 -12.74 19.68 2.83
CA ALA A 127 -13.98 20.19 2.26
C ALA A 127 -14.97 20.66 3.35
N LEU A 128 -15.04 19.96 4.49
CA LEU A 128 -15.89 20.35 5.61
C LEU A 128 -15.38 21.61 6.34
N THR A 129 -14.07 21.80 6.43
CA THR A 129 -13.45 22.94 7.12
C THR A 129 -13.38 24.21 6.28
N SER A 130 -13.41 24.10 4.96
CA SER A 130 -13.41 25.25 4.03
C SER A 130 -14.81 25.79 3.67
N GLY A 131 -15.87 25.09 4.08
CA GLY A 131 -17.27 25.42 3.77
C GLY A 131 -18.10 25.99 4.92
N GLY A 132 -17.48 26.38 6.04
CA GLY A 132 -18.12 27.03 7.20
C GLY A 132 -17.52 28.40 7.48
#